data_AF-A0A6H9UXC8-F1
#
_entry.id   AF-A0A6H9UXC8-F1
#
_cell.length_a   1.000
_cell.length_b   1.000
_cell.length_c   1.000
_cell.angle_alpha   90.00
_cell.angle_beta   90.00
_cell.angle_gamma   90.00
#
_symmetry.space_group_name_H-M   'P 1'
#
loop_
_entity.id
_entity.type
_entity.pdbx_description
1 polymer ?
#
loop_
_entity_poly.entity_id
_entity_poly.type
_entity_poly.pdbx_seq_one_letter_code
_entity_poly.pdbx_strand_id
1 'polypeptide(L)'
;MFDDLPPNLERLHTLRVWHAMWLRRIDHKIALLQQRRAEEERGRVSRPQPPDWVVEIGIGADRPPVQVHADDCHMAGARRRPVSSDEARRLLTTGLSACIHCRPDTRLHLLDLAA
;
A
#
# COMPACT_ATOMS: atom_id res chain seq x y z
N MET A 1 6.71 12.10 53.40
CA MET A 1 7.20 12.52 52.07
C MET A 1 8.61 12.01 51.99
N PHE A 2 8.83 10.94 51.23
CA PHE A 2 10.19 10.44 51.01
C PHE A 2 10.87 11.43 50.07
N ASP A 3 11.96 12.03 50.54
CA ASP A 3 12.81 12.85 49.69
C ASP A 3 13.75 11.89 48.96
N ASP A 4 13.31 11.42 47.80
CA ASP A 4 14.09 10.52 46.93
C ASP A 4 15.23 11.26 46.22
N LEU A 5 15.39 12.56 46.50
CA LEU A 5 16.42 13.39 45.91
C LEU A 5 17.63 13.52 46.85
N PRO A 6 18.84 13.57 46.29
CA PRO A 6 20.03 13.76 47.10
C PRO A 6 20.07 15.19 47.68
N PRO A 7 20.54 15.38 48.92
CA PRO A 7 20.48 16.67 49.61
C PRO A 7 21.52 17.70 49.13
N ASN A 8 22.35 17.37 48.14
CA ASN A 8 23.45 18.22 47.69
C ASN A 8 23.12 18.87 46.34
N LEU A 9 23.39 20.18 46.26
CA LEU A 9 23.01 21.02 45.12
C LEU A 9 23.66 20.59 43.81
N GLU A 10 24.92 20.16 43.84
CA GLU A 10 25.65 19.71 42.65
C GLU A 10 24.97 18.48 42.00
N ARG A 11 24.67 17.43 42.78
CA ARG A 11 23.97 16.26 42.23
C ARG A 11 22.57 16.61 41.73
N LEU A 12 21.86 17.54 42.37
CA LEU A 12 20.56 18.00 41.87
C LEU A 12 20.69 18.69 40.51
N HIS A 13 21.72 19.52 40.30
CA HIS A 13 21.99 20.12 38.99
C HIS A 13 22.33 19.07 37.93
N THR A 14 23.17 18.09 38.26
CA THR A 14 23.49 16.99 37.35
C THR A 14 22.23 16.21 36.96
N LEU A 15 21.41 15.84 37.94
CA LEU A 15 20.15 15.14 37.69
C LEU A 15 19.23 15.98 36.81
N ARG A 16 19.09 17.28 37.07
CA ARG A 16 18.26 18.17 36.26
C ARG A 16 18.71 18.19 34.79
N VAL A 17 20.00 18.35 34.54
CA VAL A 17 20.56 18.37 33.17
C VAL A 17 20.35 17.02 32.48
N TRP A 18 20.63 15.93 33.19
CA TRP A 18 20.44 14.58 32.68
C TRP A 18 18.98 14.27 32.33
N HIS A 19 18.04 14.57 33.23
CA HIS A 19 16.61 14.38 32.99
C HIS A 19 16.13 15.25 31.83
N ALA A 20 16.55 16.52 31.75
CA ALA A 20 16.20 17.38 30.62
C ALA A 20 16.71 16.83 29.28
N MET A 21 17.92 16.27 29.25
CA MET A 21 18.44 15.59 28.07
C MET A 21 17.59 14.37 27.69
N TRP A 22 17.22 13.53 28.66
CA TRP A 22 16.40 12.33 28.41
C TRP A 22 14.98 12.66 27.98
N LEU A 23 14.34 13.65 28.61
CA LEU A 23 13.02 14.13 28.21
C LEU A 23 13.03 14.58 26.75
N ARG A 24 14.00 15.42 26.35
CA ARG A 24 14.15 15.84 24.95
C ARG A 24 14.27 14.65 23.99
N ARG A 25 15.03 13.62 24.37
CA ARG A 25 15.21 12.42 23.53
C ARG A 25 13.93 11.59 23.42
N ILE A 26 13.19 11.45 24.53
CA ILE A 26 11.90 10.77 24.57
C ILE A 26 10.87 11.52 23.73
N ASP A 27 10.77 12.83 23.89
CA ASP A 27 9.85 13.69 23.14
C ASP A 27 10.12 13.60 21.63
N HIS A 28 11.40 13.64 21.24
CA HIS A 28 11.78 13.45 19.84
C HIS A 28 11.34 12.07 19.30
N LYS A 29 11.51 10.99 20.08
CA LYS A 29 11.06 9.66 19.68
C LYS A 29 9.53 9.57 19.57
N ILE A 30 8.81 10.22 20.48
CA ILE A 30 7.34 10.31 20.43
C ILE A 30 6.91 11.00 19.15
N ALA A 31 7.49 12.16 18.82
CA ALA A 31 7.16 12.91 17.62
C ALA A 31 7.39 12.09 16.33
N LEU A 32 8.53 11.40 16.21
CA LEU A 32 8.80 10.51 15.09
C LEU A 32 7.77 9.37 14.96
N LEU A 33 7.38 8.76 16.07
CA LEU A 33 6.39 7.68 16.06
C LEU A 33 4.99 8.19 15.73
N GLN A 34 4.61 9.38 16.22
CA GLN A 34 3.36 10.03 15.88
C GLN A 34 3.29 10.38 14.40
N GLN A 35 4.37 10.91 13.83
CA GLN A 35 4.48 11.20 12.40
C GLN A 35 4.28 9.92 11.58
N ARG A 36 5.00 8.83 11.90
CA ARG A 36 4.85 7.55 11.21
C ARG A 36 3.40 7.04 11.27
N ARG A 37 2.77 7.08 12.45
CA ARG A 37 1.36 6.68 12.59
C ARG A 37 0.42 7.54 11.73
N ALA A 38 0.65 8.85 11.67
CA ALA A 38 -0.13 9.74 10.84
C ALA A 38 0.10 9.49 9.33
N GLU A 39 1.30 9.10 8.91
CA GLU A 39 1.60 8.68 7.54
C GLU A 39 0.92 7.35 7.20
N GLU A 40 0.95 6.38 8.12
CA GLU A 40 0.26 5.09 7.96
C GLU A 40 -1.26 5.27 7.86
N GLU A 41 -1.85 6.10 8.73
CA GLU A 41 -3.29 6.38 8.71
C GLU A 41 -3.68 7.14 7.44
N ARG A 42 -2.91 8.16 7.05
CA ARG A 42 -3.10 8.85 5.76
C ARG A 42 -3.01 7.85 4.61
N GLY A 43 -2.02 6.96 4.62
CA GLY A 43 -1.85 5.93 3.60
C GLY A 43 -3.00 4.92 3.55
N ARG A 44 -3.65 4.63 4.68
CA ARG A 44 -4.87 3.79 4.72
C ARG A 44 -6.07 4.52 4.12
N VAL A 45 -6.31 5.76 4.54
CA VAL A 45 -7.44 6.58 4.05
C VAL A 45 -7.28 6.93 2.57
N SER A 46 -6.05 7.26 2.14
CA SER A 46 -5.74 7.64 0.77
C SER A 46 -5.36 6.46 -0.11
N ARG A 47 -5.48 5.22 0.37
CA ARG A 47 -5.14 4.04 -0.43
C ARG A 47 -6.07 4.02 -1.65
N PRO A 48 -5.54 4.01 -2.88
CA PRO A 48 -6.38 3.81 -4.05
C PRO A 48 -7.15 2.51 -3.87
N GLN A 49 -8.42 2.49 -4.27
CA GLN A 49 -9.18 1.25 -4.35
C GLN A 49 -8.35 0.26 -5.19
N PRO A 50 -8.19 -1.00 -4.73
CA PRO A 50 -7.55 -2.01 -5.55
C PRO A 50 -8.24 -2.03 -6.92
N PRO A 51 -7.48 -2.14 -8.02
CA PRO A 51 -8.08 -2.19 -9.35
C PRO A 51 -9.02 -3.39 -9.42
N ASP A 52 -10.15 -3.30 -10.10
CA ASP A 52 -10.98 -4.47 -10.33
C ASP A 52 -10.33 -5.43 -11.36
N TRP A 53 -9.42 -4.90 -12.20
CA TRP A 53 -8.84 -5.58 -13.34
C TRP A 53 -7.34 -5.39 -13.46
N VAL A 54 -6.67 -6.43 -13.90
CA VAL A 54 -5.24 -6.45 -14.16
C VAL A 54 -4.96 -7.07 -15.52
N VAL A 55 -3.88 -6.61 -16.15
CA VAL A 55 -3.34 -7.21 -17.38
C VAL A 55 -2.02 -7.85 -17.03
N GLU A 56 -1.92 -9.15 -17.28
CA GLU A 56 -0.66 -9.88 -17.22
C GLU A 56 0.22 -9.42 -18.38
N ILE A 57 1.50 -9.18 -18.09
CA ILE A 57 2.48 -8.69 -19.06
C ILE A 57 3.60 -9.72 -19.25
N GLY A 58 3.98 -9.90 -20.51
CA GLY A 58 4.97 -10.85 -20.95
C GLY A 58 6.41 -10.45 -20.61
N ILE A 59 7.33 -11.33 -20.98
CA ILE A 59 8.77 -11.12 -20.84
C ILE A 59 9.28 -10.41 -22.10
N GLY A 60 10.14 -9.40 -21.94
CA GLY A 60 10.73 -8.64 -23.05
C GLY A 60 10.80 -7.15 -22.76
N ALA A 61 11.51 -6.40 -23.62
CA ALA A 61 11.66 -4.95 -23.47
C ALA A 61 10.30 -4.22 -23.58
N ASP A 62 9.42 -4.70 -24.46
CA ASP A 62 8.11 -4.10 -24.72
C ASP A 62 7.00 -4.59 -23.77
N ARG A 63 7.30 -5.61 -22.92
CA ARG A 63 6.39 -6.19 -21.91
C ARG A 63 4.95 -6.35 -22.45
N PRO A 64 4.75 -7.09 -23.56
CA PRO A 64 3.48 -7.11 -24.26
C PRO A 64 2.36 -7.65 -23.35
N PRO A 65 1.13 -7.14 -23.47
CA PRO A 65 -0.01 -7.66 -22.72
C PRO A 65 -0.31 -9.10 -23.16
N VAL A 66 -0.61 -9.98 -22.21
CA VAL A 66 -0.81 -11.43 -22.44
C VAL A 66 -2.25 -11.83 -22.20
N GLN A 67 -2.79 -11.46 -21.04
CA GLN A 67 -4.12 -11.90 -20.61
C GLN A 67 -4.73 -10.90 -19.63
N VAL A 68 -6.04 -10.70 -19.72
CA VAL A 68 -6.81 -9.92 -18.75
C VAL A 68 -7.27 -10.83 -17.62
N HIS A 69 -7.22 -10.32 -16.38
CA HIS A 69 -7.70 -10.99 -15.19
C HIS A 69 -8.48 -10.00 -14.30
N ALA A 70 -9.33 -10.52 -13.42
CA ALA A 70 -9.72 -9.79 -12.22
C ALA A 70 -8.50 -9.70 -11.26
N ASP A 71 -8.39 -8.62 -10.47
CA ASP A 71 -7.24 -8.42 -9.57
C ASP A 71 -7.08 -9.52 -8.51
N ASP A 72 -8.19 -10.14 -8.12
CA ASP A 72 -8.25 -11.25 -7.16
C ASP A 72 -7.98 -12.63 -7.77
N CYS A 73 -7.62 -12.72 -9.06
CA CYS A 73 -7.38 -13.99 -9.73
C CYS A 73 -6.06 -14.64 -9.28
N HIS A 74 -6.16 -15.79 -8.62
CA HIS A 74 -5.00 -16.58 -8.18
C HIS A 74 -4.12 -17.11 -9.31
N MET A 75 -4.64 -17.17 -10.55
CA MET A 75 -3.90 -17.58 -11.74
C MET A 75 -3.21 -16.41 -12.45
N ALA A 76 -3.43 -15.17 -12.02
CA ALA A 76 -2.76 -14.02 -12.62
C ALA A 76 -1.27 -14.02 -12.26
N GLY A 77 -0.40 -13.94 -13.27
CA GLY A 77 1.03 -13.86 -13.07
C GLY A 77 1.47 -12.68 -12.21
N ALA A 78 2.65 -12.81 -11.57
CA ALA A 78 3.21 -11.75 -10.72
C ALA A 78 3.54 -10.46 -11.50
N ARG A 79 3.80 -10.58 -12.81
CA ARG A 79 4.04 -9.44 -13.70
C ARG A 79 2.72 -8.97 -14.27
N ARG A 80 2.11 -8.01 -13.59
CA ARG A 80 0.81 -7.46 -13.97
C ARG A 80 0.73 -5.97 -13.73
N ARG A 81 -0.13 -5.32 -14.49
CA ARG A 81 -0.44 -3.89 -14.36
C ARG A 81 -1.94 -3.70 -14.08
N PRO A 82 -2.31 -2.79 -13.16
CA PRO A 82 -3.70 -2.39 -12.98
C PRO A 82 -4.24 -1.72 -14.25
N VAL A 83 -5.48 -2.03 -14.62
CA VAL A 83 -6.19 -1.36 -15.72
C VAL A 83 -7.61 -1.01 -15.28
N SER A 84 -8.21 0.00 -15.91
CA SER A 84 -9.63 0.32 -15.69
C SER A 84 -10.54 -0.71 -16.37
N SER A 85 -11.81 -0.76 -15.98
CA SER A 85 -12.82 -1.58 -16.66
C SER A 85 -12.89 -1.27 -18.15
N ASP A 86 -12.81 0.01 -18.55
CA ASP A 86 -12.86 0.39 -19.96
C ASP A 86 -11.61 -0.04 -20.74
N GLU A 87 -10.43 0.02 -20.12
CA GLU A 87 -9.21 -0.50 -20.74
C GLU A 87 -9.25 -2.03 -20.85
N ALA A 88 -9.71 -2.73 -19.81
CA ALA A 88 -9.92 -4.18 -19.85
C ALA A 88 -10.88 -4.58 -20.98
N ARG A 89 -12.02 -3.88 -21.11
CA ARG A 89 -12.97 -4.08 -22.21
C ARG A 89 -12.30 -3.88 -23.57
N ARG A 90 -11.58 -2.76 -23.77
CA ARG A 90 -10.87 -2.48 -25.02
C ARG A 90 -9.87 -3.57 -25.38
N LEU A 91 -9.06 -4.02 -24.42
CA LEU A 91 -8.08 -5.07 -24.64
C LEU A 91 -8.74 -6.39 -25.06
N LEU A 92 -9.81 -6.78 -24.37
CA LEU A 92 -10.59 -7.98 -24.71
C LEU A 92 -11.23 -7.85 -26.10
N THR A 93 -11.82 -6.71 -26.44
CA THR A 93 -12.41 -6.49 -27.77
C THR A 93 -11.36 -6.39 -28.88
N THR A 94 -10.10 -6.08 -28.55
CA THR A 94 -8.96 -6.07 -29.50
C THR A 94 -8.36 -7.48 -29.70
N GLY A 95 -8.92 -8.49 -29.03
CA GLY A 95 -8.51 -9.89 -29.18
C GLY A 95 -7.52 -10.38 -28.12
N LEU A 96 -7.23 -9.61 -27.08
CA LEU A 96 -6.44 -10.10 -25.95
C LEU A 96 -7.21 -11.17 -25.20
N SER A 97 -6.52 -12.22 -24.75
CA SER A 97 -7.17 -13.34 -24.08
C SER A 97 -7.80 -12.95 -22.73
N ALA A 98 -8.99 -13.47 -22.46
CA ALA A 98 -9.60 -13.47 -21.14
C ALA A 98 -9.12 -14.67 -20.34
N CYS A 99 -8.75 -14.48 -19.07
CA CYS A 99 -8.43 -15.60 -18.20
C CYS A 99 -9.65 -16.50 -17.97
N ILE A 100 -9.53 -17.78 -18.31
CA ILE A 100 -10.62 -18.77 -18.17
C ILE A 100 -11.07 -19.00 -16.72
N HIS A 101 -10.19 -18.72 -15.74
CA HIS A 101 -10.46 -18.99 -14.34
C HIS A 101 -11.29 -17.89 -13.67
N CYS A 102 -11.00 -16.62 -13.98
CA CYS A 102 -11.76 -15.50 -13.43
C CYS A 102 -12.81 -14.93 -14.40
N ARG A 103 -12.78 -15.34 -15.68
CA ARG A 103 -13.73 -14.95 -16.75
C ARG A 103 -14.05 -13.45 -16.76
N PRO A 104 -13.03 -12.60 -16.96
CA PRO A 104 -13.22 -11.14 -16.92
C PRO A 104 -14.14 -10.64 -18.03
N ASP A 105 -14.15 -11.29 -19.19
CA ASP A 105 -15.09 -11.08 -20.29
C ASP A 105 -16.56 -11.24 -19.88
N THR A 106 -16.85 -12.28 -19.11
CA THR A 106 -18.20 -12.53 -18.56
C THR A 106 -18.54 -11.49 -17.50
N ARG A 107 -17.63 -11.24 -16.56
CA ARG A 107 -17.83 -10.26 -15.48
C ARG A 107 -17.93 -8.81 -16.00
N LEU A 108 -17.36 -8.52 -17.17
CA LEU A 108 -17.46 -7.23 -17.85
C LEU A 108 -18.66 -7.15 -18.82
N HIS A 109 -19.49 -8.19 -18.88
CA HIS A 109 -20.68 -8.29 -19.74
C HIS A 109 -20.39 -8.13 -21.24
N LEU A 110 -19.23 -8.62 -21.70
CA LEU A 110 -18.85 -8.54 -23.12
C LEU A 110 -19.46 -9.67 -23.96
N LEU A 111 -19.90 -10.75 -23.33
CA LEU A 111 -20.56 -11.88 -24.00
C LEU A 111 -22.04 -11.64 -24.32
N ASP A 112 -22.58 -10.46 -24.01
CA ASP A 112 -23.95 -10.05 -24.38
C ASP A 112 -24.03 -9.34 -25.75
N LEU A 113 -22.90 -9.21 -26.49
CA LEU A 113 -22.81 -8.48 -27.76
C LEU A 113 -22.63 -9.37 -29.01
N ALA A 114 -22.86 -10.67 -28.91
CA ALA A 114 -22.83 -11.58 -30.05
C ALA A 114 -24.11 -12.43 -30.12
N ALA A 115 -25.18 -11.83 -30.63
CA ALA A 115 -26.33 -12.52 -31.21
C ALA A 115 -26.67 -11.88 -32.57
#